data_AF-A0A7V8JLR1-F1
#
_entry.id   AF-A0A7V8JLR1-F1
#
_cell.length_a   1.000
_cell.length_b   1.000
_cell.length_c   1.000
_cell.angle_alpha   90.00
_cell.angle_beta   90.00
_cell.angle_gamma   90.00
#
_symmetry.space_group_name_H-M   'P 1'
#
loop_
_entity.id
_entity.type
_entity.pdbx_description
1 polymer ?
#
loop_
_entity_poly.entity_id
_entity_poly.type
_entity_poly.pdbx_seq_one_letter_code
_entity_poly.pdbx_strand_id
1 'polypeptide(L)'
;MPDTGRFIIRAFDAIFNRAGGVDRITALTLSCHRCSATTSSSDRELIHLPGGTLFKCGQCGCHQAVSNARVAGCVPAPLLGT
;
A
#
# COMPACT_ATOMS: atom_id res chain seq x y z
N MET A 1 0.86 3.27 20.60
CA MET A 1 0.59 2.65 19.28
C MET A 1 0.94 3.68 18.22
N PRO A 2 1.90 3.45 17.31
CA PRO A 2 2.17 4.39 16.23
C PRO A 2 1.01 4.34 15.22
N ASP A 3 0.52 5.51 14.82
CA ASP A 3 -0.64 5.75 13.95
C ASP A 3 -0.65 4.92 12.65
N THR A 4 -1.17 3.69 12.68
CA THR A 4 -1.46 2.88 11.48
C THR A 4 -2.73 3.33 10.73
N GLY A 5 -3.35 4.45 11.11
CA GLY A 5 -4.78 4.65 10.89
C GLY A 5 -5.26 5.71 9.88
N ARG A 6 -4.41 6.51 9.22
CA ARG A 6 -4.91 7.68 8.45
C ARG A 6 -4.27 7.94 7.09
N PHE A 7 -3.88 6.90 6.36
CA PHE A 7 -3.60 7.07 4.93
C PHE A 7 -4.71 6.43 4.10
N ILE A 8 -5.04 7.10 2.99
CA ILE A 8 -6.02 6.66 2.00
C ILE A 8 -5.25 6.07 0.83
N ILE A 9 -5.39 4.77 0.60
CA ILE A 9 -4.85 4.12 -0.60
C ILE A 9 -5.75 4.52 -1.77
N ARG A 10 -5.18 5.12 -2.80
CA ARG A 10 -5.92 5.55 -4.00
C ARG A 10 -5.76 4.57 -5.16
N ALA A 11 -4.58 3.99 -5.30
CA ALA A 11 -4.28 2.98 -6.31
C ALA A 11 -3.08 2.15 -5.83
N PHE A 12 -3.00 0.91 -6.29
CA PHE A 12 -1.86 0.04 -6.05
C PHE A 12 -1.72 -1.00 -7.17
N ASP A 13 -0.50 -1.48 -7.33
CA ASP A 13 -0.19 -2.71 -8.05
C ASP A 13 0.41 -3.70 -7.05
N ALA A 14 0.07 -4.98 -7.19
CA ALA A 14 0.52 -6.01 -6.26
C ALA A 14 0.62 -7.37 -6.93
N ILE A 15 1.60 -8.15 -6.49
CA ILE A 15 1.69 -9.59 -6.73
C ILE A 15 0.85 -10.28 -5.66
N PHE A 16 -0.07 -11.14 -6.08
CA PHE A 16 -0.93 -11.91 -5.20
C PHE A 16 -0.42 -13.35 -5.06
N ASN A 17 -0.56 -13.91 -3.87
CA ASN A 17 -0.29 -15.31 -3.63
C ASN A 17 -1.49 -16.19 -4.06
N ARG A 18 -1.30 -17.52 -4.07
CA ARG A 18 -2.34 -18.48 -4.46
C ARG A 18 -3.59 -18.46 -3.57
N ALA A 19 -3.48 -17.92 -2.36
CA ALA A 19 -4.61 -17.76 -1.43
C ALA A 19 -5.37 -16.44 -1.64
N GLY A 20 -5.02 -15.65 -2.66
CA GLY A 20 -5.64 -14.34 -2.95
C GLY A 20 -5.17 -13.20 -2.05
N GLY A 21 -4.17 -13.44 -1.19
CA GLY A 21 -3.54 -12.39 -0.38
C GLY A 21 -2.48 -11.63 -1.18
N VAL A 22 -2.18 -10.41 -0.76
CA VAL A 22 -1.05 -9.64 -1.31
C VAL A 22 0.27 -10.23 -0.81
N ASP A 23 1.05 -10.78 -1.72
CA ASP A 23 2.42 -11.24 -1.49
C ASP A 23 3.37 -10.04 -1.39
N ARG A 24 3.29 -9.14 -2.39
CA ARG A 24 4.15 -7.97 -2.50
C ARG A 24 3.45 -6.81 -3.22
N ILE A 25 3.58 -5.60 -2.69
CA ILE A 25 3.10 -4.37 -3.35
C ILE A 25 4.20 -3.87 -4.30
N THR A 26 3.90 -3.67 -5.57
CA THR A 26 4.87 -3.27 -6.62
C THR A 26 4.72 -1.82 -7.04
N ALA A 27 3.56 -1.21 -6.79
CA ALA A 27 3.35 0.22 -6.89
C ALA A 27 2.29 0.67 -5.90
N LEU A 28 2.42 1.88 -5.37
CA LEU A 28 1.47 2.40 -4.39
C LEU A 28 1.25 3.89 -4.58
N THR A 29 -0.02 4.29 -4.62
CA THR A 29 -0.45 5.69 -4.57
C THR A 29 -1.33 5.89 -3.34
N LEU A 30 -0.93 6.80 -2.47
CA LEU A 30 -1.69 7.13 -1.26
C LEU A 30 -1.70 8.62 -0.96
N SER A 31 -2.67 9.04 -0.15
CA SER A 31 -2.67 10.35 0.51
C SER A 31 -1.84 10.28 1.79
N CYS A 32 -0.81 11.11 1.90
CA CYS A 32 0.04 11.18 3.08
C CYS A 32 -0.73 11.72 4.29
N HIS A 33 -0.68 11.03 5.43
CA HIS A 33 -1.38 11.49 6.63
C HIS A 33 -0.78 12.77 7.25
N ARG A 34 0.45 13.14 6.88
CA ARG A 34 1.16 14.30 7.45
C ARG A 34 0.89 15.59 6.70
N CYS A 35 1.06 15.58 5.38
CA CYS A 35 0.92 16.78 4.54
C CYS A 35 -0.29 16.73 3.58
N SER A 36 -1.10 15.66 3.64
CA SER A 36 -2.26 15.43 2.77
C SER A 36 -1.95 15.31 1.28
N ALA A 37 -0.68 15.43 0.87
CA ALA A 37 -0.27 15.27 -0.51
C ALA A 37 -0.55 13.84 -0.99
N THR A 38 -1.04 13.73 -2.21
CA THR A 38 -1.13 12.44 -2.91
C THR A 38 0.20 12.18 -3.59
N THR A 39 0.82 11.05 -3.26
CA THR A 39 2.13 10.67 -3.80
C THR A 39 2.10 9.21 -4.22
N SER A 40 2.85 8.92 -5.28
CA SER A 40 3.02 7.58 -5.83
C SER A 40 4.47 7.14 -5.68
N SER A 41 4.67 5.84 -5.48
CA SER A 41 5.98 5.20 -5.45
C SER A 41 5.94 3.90 -6.22
N SER A 42 7.03 3.64 -6.95
CA SER A 42 7.29 2.40 -7.67
C SER A 42 8.04 1.40 -6.79
N ASP A 43 8.12 0.14 -7.20
CA ASP A 43 8.79 -0.95 -6.47
C ASP A 43 10.19 -0.59 -5.96
N ARG A 44 10.96 0.17 -6.74
CA ARG A 44 12.33 0.59 -6.40
C ARG A 44 12.39 1.58 -5.23
N GLU A 45 11.32 2.34 -5.02
CA GLU A 45 11.20 3.36 -3.98
C GLU A 45 10.49 2.81 -2.73
N LEU A 46 9.84 1.65 -2.86
CA LEU A 46 9.16 0.95 -1.80
C LEU A 46 10.17 0.10 -1.01
N ILE A 47 10.12 0.20 0.33
CA ILE A 47 10.89 -0.68 1.19
C ILE A 47 9.98 -1.83 1.62
N HIS A 48 10.30 -3.04 1.18
CA HIS A 48 9.50 -4.24 1.48
C HIS A 48 9.81 -4.75 2.87
N LEU A 49 8.75 -5.05 3.62
CA LEU A 49 8.81 -5.64 4.95
C LEU A 49 8.00 -6.96 4.95
N PRO A 50 8.31 -7.92 5.82
CA PRO A 50 7.45 -9.08 5.99
C PRO A 50 6.01 -8.65 6.33
N GLY A 51 5.07 -8.95 5.44
CA GLY A 51 3.64 -8.61 5.60
C GLY A 51 3.25 -7.15 5.29
N GLY A 52 4.16 -6.34 4.74
CA GLY A 52 3.86 -4.94 4.43
C GLY A 52 4.93 -4.22 3.62
N THR A 53 4.74 -2.92 3.49
CA THR A 53 5.64 -2.04 2.74
C THR A 53 5.74 -0.69 3.44
N LEU A 54 6.95 -0.15 3.53
CA LEU A 54 7.17 1.22 4.00
C LEU A 54 7.21 2.15 2.79
N PHE A 55 6.30 3.11 2.79
CA PHE A 55 6.13 4.12 1.75
C PHE A 55 6.70 5.45 2.23
N LYS A 56 7.54 6.10 1.42
CA LYS A 56 8.06 7.45 1.70
C LYS A 56 7.28 8.49 0.91
N CYS A 57 6.71 9.49 1.58
CA CYS A 57 6.06 10.60 0.90
C CYS A 57 7.10 11.45 0.15
N GLY A 58 6.95 11.57 -1.17
CA GLY A 58 7.81 12.41 -2.00
C GLY A 58 7.73 13.92 -1.70
N GLN A 59 6.73 14.38 -0.94
CA GLN A 59 6.57 15.79 -0.58
C GLN A 59 7.17 16.15 0.78
N CYS A 60 6.78 15.45 1.85
CA CYS A 60 7.25 15.77 3.21
C CYS A 60 8.32 14.82 3.74
N GLY A 61 8.69 13.79 2.99
CA GLY A 61 9.69 12.79 3.39
C GLY A 61 9.26 11.83 4.50
N CYS A 62 8.05 11.96 5.04
CA CYS A 62 7.55 11.08 6.10
C CYS A 62 7.31 9.66 5.57
N HIS A 63 7.63 8.67 6.40
CA HIS A 63 7.43 7.26 6.10
C HIS A 63 6.10 6.77 6.67
N GLN A 64 5.45 5.86 5.94
CA GLN A 64 4.15 5.29 6.30
C GLN A 64 4.17 3.79 6.05
N ALA A 65 3.91 3.00 7.09
CA ALA A 65 3.81 1.55 6.96
C ALA A 65 2.44 1.18 6.38
N VAL A 66 2.45 0.32 5.37
CA VAL A 66 1.27 -0.16 4.67
C VAL A 66 1.23 -1.68 4.75
N SER A 67 0.22 -2.22 5.43
CA SER A 67 0.06 -3.66 5.60
C SER A 67 -0.51 -4.31 4.34
N ASN A 68 0.06 -5.44 3.90
CA ASN A 68 -0.42 -6.20 2.74
C ASN A 68 -1.89 -6.63 2.90
N ALA A 69 -2.30 -7.03 4.12
CA ALA A 69 -3.68 -7.39 4.43
C ALA A 69 -4.66 -6.23 4.21
N ARG A 70 -4.24 -4.99 4.49
CA ARG A 70 -5.06 -3.79 4.25
C ARG A 70 -5.25 -3.54 2.76
N VAL A 71 -4.20 -3.76 1.96
CA VAL A 71 -4.25 -3.64 0.49
C VAL A 71 -5.13 -4.73 -0.12
N ALA A 72 -5.01 -5.97 0.35
CA ALA A 72 -5.86 -7.07 -0.08
C ALA A 72 -7.36 -6.78 0.13
N GLY A 73 -7.71 -6.13 1.25
CA GLY A 73 -9.08 -5.69 1.52
C GLY A 73 -9.59 -4.51 0.68
N CYS A 74 -8.72 -3.81 -0.08
CA CYS A 74 -9.12 -2.78 -1.04
C CYS A 74 -9.47 -3.34 -2.42
N VAL A 75 -9.12 -4.59 -2.72
CA VAL A 75 -9.61 -5.26 -3.93
C VAL A 75 -11.08 -5.64 -3.66
N PRO A 76 -12.03 -5.32 -4.56
CA PRO A 76 -13.34 -5.96 -4.48
C PRO A 76 -13.13 -7.48 -4.48
N ALA A 77 -13.81 -8.20 -3.59
CA ALA A 77 -13.78 -9.67 -3.57
C ALA A 77 -13.88 -10.19 -5.01
N PRO A 78 -13.05 -11.19 -5.40
CA PRO A 78 -12.89 -11.52 -6.80
C PRO A 78 -14.27 -11.72 -7.41
N LEU A 79 -14.50 -11.08 -8.55
CA LEU A 79 -15.51 -11.55 -9.50
C LEU A 79 -15.06 -12.96 -9.88
N LEU A 80 -15.40 -13.93 -9.03
CA LEU A 80 -15.34 -15.36 -9.31
C LEU A 80 -16.07 -15.51 -10.64
N GLY A 81 -15.31 -15.96 -11.64
CA GLY A 81 -15.69 -15.90 -13.04
C GLY A 81 -17.10 -16.44 -13.31
N THR A 82 -17.78 -15.77 -14.23
CA THR A 82 -18.76 -16.41 -15.11
C THR A 82 -18.05 -17.10 -16.25
#